data_AF-A0A4Q2US80-F1
#
_entry.id   AF-A0A4Q2US80-F1
#
_cell.length_a   1.000
_cell.length_b   1.000
_cell.length_c   1.000
_cell.angle_alpha   90.00
_cell.angle_beta   90.00
_cell.angle_gamma   90.00
#
_symmetry.space_group_name_H-M   'P 1'
#
loop_
_entity.id
_entity.type
_entity.pdbx_description
1 polymer ?
#
loop_
_entity_poly.entity_id
_entity_poly.type
_entity_poly.pdbx_seq_one_letter_code
_entity_poly.pdbx_strand_id
1 'polypeptide(L)' 'MTEAENLKAWFTENRRKLVSVKAVEEMAGVPASTLKHFLDGRRAIPEHHLENIENVLSTIGYQSIEQRNFL' A
#
# COMPACT_ATOMS: atom_id res chain seq x y z
N MET A 1 3.18 4.55 14.76
CA MET A 1 2.76 3.84 13.54
C MET A 1 3.57 4.42 12.39
N THR A 2 4.33 3.60 11.70
CA THR A 2 5.04 3.98 10.47
C THR A 2 4.08 3.96 9.28
N GLU A 3 4.44 4.61 8.18
CA GLU A 3 3.57 4.63 6.98
C GLU A 3 3.38 3.22 6.41
N ALA A 4 4.43 2.40 6.42
CA ALA A 4 4.34 0.99 6.09
C ALA A 4 3.31 0.25 6.98
N GLU A 5 3.32 0.49 8.29
CA GLU A 5 2.31 -0.08 9.19
C GLU A 5 0.89 0.40 8.87
N ASN A 6 0.71 1.69 8.53
CA ASN A 6 -0.58 2.23 8.10
C ASN A 6 -1.07 1.58 6.79
N LEU A 7 -0.18 1.43 5.80
CA LEU A 7 -0.46 0.70 4.56
C LEU A 7 -0.92 -0.73 4.84
N LYS A 8 -0.18 -1.46 5.68
CA LYS A 8 -0.51 -2.84 6.02
C LYS A 8 -1.87 -2.95 6.73
N ALA A 9 -2.18 -2.01 7.62
CA ALA A 9 -3.45 -1.93 8.33
C ALA A 9 -4.63 -1.59 7.40
N TRP A 10 -4.39 -0.79 6.36
CA TRP A 10 -5.44 -0.43 5.40
C TRP A 10 -5.92 -1.64 4.60
N PHE A 11 -5.05 -2.62 4.30
CA PHE A 11 -5.41 -3.89 3.66
C PHE A 11 -6.09 -4.89 4.62
N THR A 12 -7.28 -4.53 5.08
CA THR A 12 -8.17 -5.42 5.84
C THR A 12 -8.57 -6.66 5.02
N GLU A 13 -9.11 -7.69 5.67
CA GLU A 13 -9.56 -8.91 4.97
C GLU A 13 -10.54 -8.61 3.83
N ASN A 14 -11.47 -7.68 4.04
CA ASN A 14 -12.43 -7.28 3.01
C ASN A 14 -11.77 -6.51 1.87
N ARG A 15 -10.85 -5.60 2.17
CA ARG A 15 -10.12 -4.86 1.13
C ARG A 15 -9.20 -5.75 0.31
N ARG A 16 -8.58 -6.77 0.92
CA ARG A 16 -7.81 -7.78 0.18
C ARG A 16 -8.65 -8.57 -0.84
N LYS A 17 -9.98 -8.64 -0.67
CA LYS A 17 -10.91 -9.26 -1.63
C LYS A 17 -11.33 -8.30 -2.75
N LEU A 18 -11.29 -6.99 -2.51
CA LEU A 18 -11.78 -5.95 -3.42
C LEU A 18 -10.65 -5.27 -4.21
N VAL A 19 -9.44 -5.24 -3.65
CA VAL A 19 -8.28 -4.58 -4.22
C VAL A 19 -7.29 -5.62 -4.70
N SER A 20 -7.10 -5.69 -6.02
CA SER A 20 -6.09 -6.56 -6.62
C SER A 20 -4.69 -6.04 -6.33
N VAL A 21 -3.95 -6.73 -5.46
CA VAL A 21 -2.55 -6.41 -5.15
C VAL A 21 -1.70 -6.35 -6.41
N LYS A 22 -1.92 -7.28 -7.36
CA LYS A 22 -1.20 -7.31 -8.63
C LYS A 22 -1.47 -6.04 -9.46
N ALA A 23 -2.73 -5.61 -9.56
CA ALA A 23 -3.08 -4.41 -10.32
C ALA A 23 -2.45 -3.14 -9.69
N VAL A 24 -2.41 -3.06 -8.36
CA VAL A 24 -1.73 -1.97 -7.66
C VAL A 24 -0.23 -1.97 -7.98
N GLU A 25 0.41 -3.14 -7.97
CA GLU A 25 1.84 -3.24 -8.32
C GLU A 25 2.13 -2.80 -9.76
N GLU A 26 1.29 -3.20 -10.71
CA GLU A 26 1.38 -2.80 -12.12
C GLU A 26 1.18 -1.29 -12.29
N MET A 27 0.14 -0.71 -11.68
CA MET A 27 -0.14 0.72 -11.76
C MET A 27 0.94 1.58 -11.07
N ALA A 28 1.52 1.09 -9.98
CA ALA A 28 2.59 1.77 -9.23
C ALA A 28 3.97 1.61 -9.90
N GLY A 29 4.07 0.81 -10.96
CA GLY A 29 5.34 0.53 -11.64
C GLY A 29 6.36 -0.20 -10.75
N VAL A 30 5.90 -0.96 -9.76
CA VAL A 30 6.78 -1.72 -8.85
C VAL A 30 6.89 -3.18 -9.29
N PRO A 31 7.99 -3.88 -8.95
CA PRO A 31 8.13 -5.29 -9.31
C PRO A 31 6.99 -6.15 -8.76
N ALA A 32 6.58 -7.16 -9.53
CA ALA A 32 5.56 -8.11 -9.10
C ALA A 32 5.90 -8.72 -7.73
N SER A 33 4.86 -8.97 -6.93
CA SER A 33 4.93 -9.47 -5.56
C SER A 33 5.66 -8.56 -4.55
N THR A 34 5.97 -7.31 -4.88
CA THR A 34 6.50 -6.32 -3.92
C THR A 34 5.53 -6.03 -2.79
N LEU A 35 4.34 -5.54 -3.12
CA LEU A 35 3.29 -5.27 -2.16
C LEU A 35 2.79 -6.57 -1.52
N LYS A 36 2.66 -7.66 -2.31
CA LYS A 36 2.27 -8.97 -1.75
C LYS A 36 3.21 -9.44 -0.65
N HIS A 37 4.52 -9.47 -0.92
CA HIS A 37 5.49 -9.94 0.07
C HIS A 37 5.53 -9.06 1.32
N PHE A 38 5.29 -7.76 1.17
CA PHE A 38 5.16 -6.86 2.30
C PHE A 38 3.92 -7.15 3.16
N LEU A 39 2.75 -7.30 2.51
CA LEU A 39 1.50 -7.63 3.18
C LEU A 39 1.55 -8.99 3.89
N ASP A 40 2.32 -9.93 3.34
CA ASP A 40 2.61 -11.25 3.92
C ASP A 40 3.69 -11.21 5.02
N GLY A 41 4.33 -10.05 5.25
CA GLY A 41 5.38 -9.87 6.25
C GLY A 41 6.73 -10.50 5.90
N ARG A 42 6.98 -10.80 4.61
CA ARG A 42 8.22 -11.44 4.14
C ARG A 42 9.37 -10.45 3.93
N ARG A 43 9.08 -9.20 3.54
CA ARG A 43 10.09 -8.15 3.31
C ARG A 43 9.51 -6.76 3.55
N ALA A 44 10.38 -5.80 3.87
CA ALA A 44 10.04 -4.39 3.84
C ALA A 44 9.91 -3.88 2.39
N ILE A 45 9.23 -2.75 2.20
CA ILE A 45 9.16 -2.03 0.93
C ILE A 45 10.16 -0.86 0.98
N PRO A 46 11.00 -0.67 -0.05
CA PRO A 46 11.81 0.54 -0.20
C PRO A 46 10.95 1.80 -0.28
N GLU A 47 11.42 2.92 0.28
CA GLU A 47 10.64 4.17 0.39
C GLU A 47 10.06 4.66 -0.95
N HIS A 48 10.85 4.69 -2.03
CA HIS A 48 10.37 5.10 -3.35
C HIS A 48 9.26 4.17 -3.93
N HIS A 49 9.27 2.88 -3.58
CA HIS A 49 8.18 1.98 -3.96
C HIS A 49 6.94 2.20 -3.10
N LEU A 50 7.13 2.56 -1.83
CA LEU A 50 6.05 2.86 -0.91
C LEU A 50 5.27 4.09 -1.39
N GLU A 51 5.97 5.18 -1.72
CA GLU A 51 5.36 6.42 -2.26
C GLU A 51 4.53 6.16 -3.53
N ASN A 52 5.06 5.38 -4.47
CA ASN A 52 4.33 5.02 -5.69
C ASN A 52 3.04 4.23 -5.39
N ILE A 53 3.10 3.30 -4.43
CA ILE A 53 1.94 2.50 -4.01
C ILE A 53 0.89 3.39 -3.33
N GLU A 54 1.31 4.32 -2.47
CA GLU A 54 0.41 5.27 -1.81
C GLU A 54 -0.32 6.15 -2.81
N ASN A 55 0.41 6.68 -3.80
CA ASN A 55 -0.16 7.50 -4.87
C ASN A 55 -1.27 6.75 -5.61
N VAL A 56 -1.05 5.48 -5.99
CA VAL A 56 -2.09 4.65 -6.61
C VAL A 56 -3.27 4.42 -5.67
N LEU A 57 -3.01 4.01 -4.43
CA LEU A 57 -4.07 3.67 -3.49
C LEU A 57 -4.88 4.89 -3.03
N SER A 58 -4.31 6.09 -3.05
CA SER A 58 -5.00 7.34 -2.69
C SER A 58 -6.22 7.58 -3.60
N THR A 59 -6.15 7.14 -4.86
CA THR A 59 -7.25 7.24 -5.84
C THR A 59 -8.47 6.39 -5.45
N ILE A 60 -8.30 5.42 -4.55
CA ILE A 60 -9.34 4.51 -4.08
C ILE A 60 -9.57 4.61 -2.56
N GLY A 61 -9.21 5.74 -1.95
CA GLY A 61 -9.53 6.04 -0.56
C GLY A 61 -8.50 5.54 0.47
N TYR A 62 -7.26 5.31 0.04
CA TYR A 62 -6.13 5.31 0.98
C TYR A 62 -5.80 6.72 1.44
N GLN A 63 -5.42 6.84 2.70
CA GLN A 63 -4.96 8.09 3.30
C GLN A 63 -3.66 7.80 4.03
N SER A 64 -2.60 8.51 3.67
CA SER A 64 -1.33 8.43 4.38
C SER A 64 -1.46 9.02 5.78
N ILE A 65 -0.51 8.70 6.67
CA ILE A 65 -0.48 9.26 8.03
C ILE A 65 -0.40 10.79 7.97
N GLU A 66 0.40 11.32 7.05
CA GLU A 66 0.53 12.76 6.84
C GLU A 66 -0.83 13.40 6.54
N GLN A 67 -1.58 12.85 5.57
CA GLN A 67 -2.89 13.37 5.18
C GLN A 67 -3.94 13.32 6.30
N ARG A 68 -3.89 12.30 7.17
CA ARG A 68 -4.82 12.18 8.31
C ARG A 68 -4.62 13.23 9.39
N ASN A 69 -3.41 13.75 9.55
CA ASN A 69 -3.10 14.71 10.61
C ASN A 69 -3.60 16.14 10.30
N PHE A 70 -4.14 16.37 9.10
CA PHE A 70 -4.70 17.66 8.67
C PHE A 70 -6.24 17.73 8.74
N LEU A 71 -6.89 16.73 9.35
CA LEU A 71 -8.34 16.66 9.59
C LEU A 71 -8.63 16.53 11.09
#